data_AF-A0A937T366-F1
#
_entry.id   AF-A0A937T366-F1
#
_cell.length_a   1.000
_cell.length_b   1.000
_cell.length_c   1.000
_cell.angle_alpha   90.00
_cell.angle_beta   90.00
_cell.angle_gamma   90.00
#
_symmetry.space_group_name_H-M   'P 1'
#
loop_
_entity.id
_entity.type
_entity.pdbx_description
1 polymer ?
#
loop_
_entity_poly.entity_id
_entity_poly.type
_entity_poly.pdbx_seq_one_letter_code
_entity_poly.pdbx_strand_id
1 'polypeptide(L)' 'MPQDVLEQLAELEVPSKPVDLQRDVHKRLNVRLLSLHLADVASRALPYAFVCFSEALAGLVSYSVTGRYPKRGDDHAD' A
#
# COMPACT_ATOMS: atom_id res chain seq x y z
N MET A 1 -17.48 -28.13 37.61
CA MET A 1 -18.59 -27.98 36.66
C MET A 1 -18.46 -26.60 36.02
N PRO A 2 -17.81 -26.47 34.86
CA PRO A 2 -17.59 -25.19 34.16
C PRO A 2 -18.82 -24.64 33.42
N GLN A 3 -19.99 -25.28 33.57
CA GLN A 3 -21.25 -24.91 32.90
C GLN A 3 -21.93 -23.69 33.54
N ASP A 4 -21.79 -23.50 34.87
CA ASP A 4 -22.43 -22.40 35.61
C ASP A 4 -22.03 -20.99 35.12
N VAL A 5 -20.81 -20.83 34.62
CA VAL A 5 -20.30 -19.51 34.22
C VAL A 5 -20.97 -19.04 32.93
N LEU A 6 -21.24 -19.97 32.00
CA LEU A 6 -21.91 -19.65 30.73
C LEU A 6 -23.40 -19.41 30.93
N GLU A 7 -24.05 -20.12 31.86
CA GLU A 7 -25.45 -19.87 32.24
C GLU A 7 -25.61 -18.49 32.91
N GLN A 8 -24.70 -18.08 33.81
CA GLN A 8 -24.69 -16.72 34.36
C GLN A 8 -24.46 -15.62 33.31
N LEU A 9 -23.67 -15.90 32.27
CA LEU A 9 -23.44 -14.97 31.16
C LEU A 9 -24.64 -14.88 30.21
N ALA A 10 -25.48 -15.92 30.14
CA ALA A 10 -26.70 -15.93 29.34
C ALA A 10 -27.83 -15.11 29.98
N GLU A 11 -27.86 -15.04 31.32
CA GLU A 11 -28.80 -14.21 32.09
C GLU A 11 -28.36 -12.74 32.17
N LEU A 12 -27.11 -12.42 31.82
CA LEU A 12 -26.61 -11.06 31.82
C LEU A 12 -27.21 -10.29 30.63
N GLU A 13 -28.03 -9.28 30.93
CA GLU A 13 -28.68 -8.44 29.94
C GLU A 13 -27.62 -7.70 29.10
N VAL A 14 -27.35 -8.24 27.91
CA VAL A 14 -26.32 -7.68 27.02
C VAL A 14 -26.80 -6.32 26.53
N PRO A 15 -26.05 -5.23 26.78
CA PRO A 15 -26.43 -3.91 26.31
C PRO A 15 -26.59 -3.92 24.79
N SER A 16 -27.62 -3.24 24.30
CA SER A 16 -27.90 -3.15 22.87
C SER A 16 -26.68 -2.63 22.12
N LYS A 17 -26.38 -3.27 20.99
CA LYS A 17 -25.20 -2.95 20.19
C LYS A 17 -25.25 -1.46 19.82
N PRO A 18 -24.17 -0.69 20.01
CA PRO A 18 -24.18 0.74 19.68
C PRO A 18 -24.50 0.89 18.19
N VAL A 19 -25.46 1.74 17.86
CA VAL A 19 -25.96 1.94 16.48
C VAL A 19 -24.83 2.31 15.52
N ASP A 20 -23.82 3.02 16.02
CA ASP A 20 -22.68 3.49 15.21
C ASP A 20 -21.47 2.54 15.18
N LEU A 21 -21.46 1.47 16.00
CA LEU A 21 -20.32 0.55 16.11
C LEU A 21 -19.99 -0.08 14.75
N GLN A 22 -21.00 -0.50 13.99
CA GLN A 22 -20.78 -1.10 12.67
C GLN A 22 -20.23 -0.08 11.68
N ARG A 23 -20.71 1.16 11.72
CA ARG A 23 -20.30 2.23 10.80
C ARG A 23 -18.84 2.62 11.02
N ASP A 24 -18.43 2.76 12.27
CA ASP A 24 -17.06 3.11 12.63
C ASP A 24 -16.06 1.98 12.32
N VAL A 25 -16.45 0.73 12.57
CA VAL A 25 -15.63 -0.44 12.23
C VAL A 25 -15.47 -0.54 10.71
N HIS A 26 -16.54 -0.38 9.93
CA HIS A 26 -16.46 -0.41 8.47
C HIS A 26 -15.59 0.71 7.92
N LYS A 27 -15.70 1.93 8.45
CA LYS A 27 -14.88 3.06 8.02
C LYS A 27 -13.40 2.80 8.27
N ARG A 28 -13.03 2.32 9.46
CA ARG A 28 -11.64 1.99 9.81
C ARG A 28 -11.11 0.81 8.98
N LEU A 29 -11.93 -0.21 8.76
CA LEU A 29 -11.56 -1.37 7.96
C LEU A 29 -11.28 -0.99 6.51
N ASN A 30 -12.18 -0.21 5.89
CA ASN A 30 -12.01 0.24 4.50
C ASN A 30 -10.74 1.07 4.30
N VAL A 31 -10.43 1.99 5.22
CA VAL A 31 -9.21 2.80 5.12
C VAL A 31 -7.96 1.93 5.19
N ARG A 32 -7.93 0.94 6.10
CA ARG A 32 -6.79 0.00 6.20
C ARG A 32 -6.65 -0.85 4.95
N LEU A 33 -7.76 -1.37 4.44
CA LEU A 33 -7.78 -2.23 3.25
C LEU A 33 -7.29 -1.46 2.02
N LEU A 34 -7.75 -0.22 1.87
CA LEU A 34 -7.27 0.70 0.83
C LEU A 34 -5.77 0.98 0.97
N SER A 35 -5.28 1.29 2.17
CA SER A 35 -3.84 1.55 2.38
C SER A 35 -2.98 0.33 2.07
N LEU A 36 -3.48 -0.87 2.35
CA LEU A 36 -2.74 -2.11 2.13
C LEU A 36 -2.67 -2.46 0.64
N HIS A 37 -3.76 -2.27 -0.10
CA HIS A 37 -3.74 -2.37 -1.55
C HIS A 37 -2.88 -1.30 -2.21
N LEU A 38 -2.93 -0.06 -1.72
CA LEU A 38 -2.06 1.00 -2.23
C LEU A 38 -0.58 0.65 -1.98
N ALA A 39 -0.25 0.10 -0.81
CA ALA A 39 1.10 -0.35 -0.49
C ALA A 39 1.55 -1.52 -1.38
N ASP A 40 0.68 -2.51 -1.66
CA ASP A 40 1.01 -3.63 -2.55
C ASP A 40 1.26 -3.14 -3.99
N VAL A 41 0.38 -2.27 -4.52
CA VAL A 41 0.57 -1.64 -5.84
C VAL A 41 1.84 -0.82 -5.88
N ALA A 42 2.07 0.02 -4.87
CA ALA A 42 3.27 0.82 -4.76
C ALA A 42 4.53 -0.06 -4.73
N SER A 43 4.54 -1.14 -3.93
CA SER A 43 5.68 -2.04 -3.81
C SER A 43 6.02 -2.78 -5.11
N ARG A 44 5.04 -3.02 -5.98
CA ARG A 44 5.26 -3.73 -7.26
C ARG A 44 5.52 -2.78 -8.42
N ALA A 45 4.81 -1.65 -8.48
CA ALA A 45 4.89 -0.72 -9.61
C ALA A 45 5.98 0.35 -9.44
N LEU A 46 6.20 0.86 -8.22
CA LEU A 46 7.20 1.91 -7.99
C LEU A 46 8.63 1.47 -8.29
N PRO A 47 9.10 0.25 -8.01
CA PRO A 47 10.48 -0.12 -8.30
C PRO A 47 10.80 -0.01 -9.79
N TYR A 48 9.91 -0.48 -10.66
CA TYR A 48 10.10 -0.40 -12.11
C TYR A 48 10.08 1.06 -12.59
N ALA A 49 9.11 1.85 -12.12
CA ALA A 49 9.05 3.27 -12.43
C ALA A 49 10.31 4.00 -11.95
N PHE A 50 10.83 3.65 -10.77
CA PHE A 50 12.03 4.22 -10.20
C PHE A 50 13.29 3.88 -11.01
N VAL A 51 13.41 2.64 -11.50
CA VAL A 51 14.51 2.25 -12.40
C VAL A 51 14.49 3.10 -13.67
N CYS A 52 13.35 3.17 -14.37
CA CYS A 52 13.24 3.97 -15.59
C CYS A 52 13.50 5.46 -15.32
N PHE A 53 13.01 5.98 -14.20
CA PHE A 53 13.25 7.36 -13.78
C PHE A 53 14.73 7.61 -13.49
N SER A 54 15.41 6.68 -12.81
CA SER A 54 16.83 6.79 -12.47
C SER A 54 17.72 6.78 -13.72
N GLU A 55 17.37 6.01 -14.75
CA GLU A 55 18.08 6.00 -16.04
C GLU A 55 17.97 7.37 -16.73
N ALA A 56 16.75 7.92 -16.79
CA ALA A 56 16.52 9.26 -17.36
C ALA A 56 17.22 10.36 -16.55
N LEU A 57 17.17 10.28 -15.21
CA LEU A 57 17.81 11.22 -14.32
C LEU A 57 19.35 11.16 -14.44
N ALA A 58 19.92 9.96 -14.54
CA ALA A 58 21.36 9.79 -14.75
C ALA A 58 21.81 10.39 -16.09
N GLY A 59 21.00 10.24 -17.15
CA GLY A 59 21.24 10.90 -18.44
C GLY A 59 21.22 12.43 -18.33
N LEU A 60 20.24 12.97 -17.59
CA LEU A 60 20.14 14.41 -17.34
C LEU A 60 21.34 14.94 -16.55
N VAL A 61 21.69 14.30 -15.44
CA VAL A 61 22.84 14.71 -14.61
C VAL A 61 24.14 14.62 -15.42
N SER A 62 24.33 13.54 -16.17
CA SER A 62 25.49 13.38 -17.05
C SER A 62 25.58 14.50 -18.08
N TYR A 63 24.45 14.85 -18.72
CA TYR A 63 24.38 15.98 -19.65
C TYR A 63 24.68 17.31 -18.97
N SER A 64 24.12 17.58 -17.79
CA SER A 64 24.36 18.82 -17.05
C SER A 64 25.83 18.99 -16.65
N VAL A 65 26.54 17.90 -16.33
CA VAL A 65 27.96 17.95 -15.93
C VAL A 65 28.90 17.96 -17.13
N THR A 66 28.62 17.17 -18.17
CA THR A 66 29.54 16.99 -19.31
C THR A 66 29.19 17.83 -20.54
N GLY A 67 28.01 18.43 -20.60
CA GLY A 67 27.48 19.15 -21.77
C GLY A 67 27.21 18.26 -22.99
N ARG A 68 27.31 16.93 -22.84
CA ARG A 68 27.13 15.95 -23.92
C ARG A 68 26.13 14.89 -23.49
N TYR A 69 25.17 14.60 -24.35
CA TYR A 69 24.18 13.57 -24.06
C TYR A 69 24.81 12.20 -24.31
N PRO A 70 24.66 11.20 -23.41
CA PRO A 70 25.20 9.88 -23.65
C PRO A 70 24.55 9.31 -24.92
N LYS A 71 25.37 8.92 -25.90
CA LYS A 71 24.88 8.19 -27.08
C LYS A 71 24.38 6.83 -26.59
N ARG A 72 23.06 6.66 -26.48
CA ARG A 72 22.45 5.34 -26.38
C ARG A 72 22.93 4.57 -27.60
N GLY A 73 23.53 3.40 -27.37
CA GLY A 73 24.21 2.63 -28.41
C GLY A 73 23.37 2.50 -29.67
N ASP A 74 24.02 2.64 -30.83
CA ASP A 74 23.46 2.24 -32.11
C ASP A 74 23.13 0.74 -32.04
N ASP A 75 21.88 0.40 -31.77
CA ASP A 75 21.31 -0.93 -31.98
C ASP A 75 21.08 -1.22 -33.50
N HIS A 76 21.76 -0.47 -34.37
CA HIS A 76 21.83 -0.68 -35.81
C HIS A 76 23.30 -0.90 -36.20
N ALA A 77 23.81 -2.08 -35.83
CA ALA A 77 25.00 -2.67 -36.45
C ALA A 77 24.56 -4.00 -37.09
N ASP A 78 23.90 -3.88 -38.24
CA ASP A 78 23.88 -4.88 -39.31
C ASP A 78 24.44 -4.21 -40.58
#